data_AF-S3BLD0-F1
#
_entry.id   AF-S3BLD0-F1
#
_cell.length_a   1.000
_cell.length_b   1.000
_cell.length_c   1.000
_cell.angle_alpha   90.00
_cell.angle_beta   90.00
_cell.angle_gamma   90.00
#
_symmetry.space_group_name_H-M   'P 1'
#
loop_
_entity.id
_entity.type
_entity.pdbx_description
1 polymer ?
#
loop_
_entity_poly.entity_id
_entity_poly.type
_entity_poly.pdbx_seq_one_letter_code
_entity_poly.pdbx_strand_id
1 'polypeptide(L)'
;MTQLLRVQNFTVSSDGIGAGEDQSLERPFGHAVDPAELLGWAGATASWPGRTDPGGSRGLDDYFTRDFAHNIGAEIMGRNKFGPRRGPWKDHEWRGWWGDEPPFHTPVFVMTHHKRPSFTLSDTTFHFVDGDPAAVLEQAREAAQGKDVRLGGGVTTVREFLDAGLVDTMHVAVSPVKLGTGLRLWDSPDELLDRFHLEVVPSASGVTHHLFWRK
;
A
#
# COMPACT_ATOMS: atom_id res chain seq x y z
N MET A 1 -13.53 -10.73 16.95
CA MET A 1 -12.87 -9.41 16.98
C MET A 1 -13.43 -8.62 15.81
N THR A 2 -13.56 -7.30 15.92
CA THR A 2 -13.99 -6.47 14.78
C THR A 2 -12.86 -6.42 13.77
N GLN A 3 -13.20 -6.66 12.50
CA GLN A 3 -12.28 -6.60 11.38
C GLN A 3 -11.84 -5.16 11.11
N LEU A 4 -10.53 -4.92 11.02
CA LEU A 4 -9.98 -3.58 10.83
C LEU A 4 -9.68 -3.30 9.34
N LEU A 5 -9.81 -2.04 8.94
CA LEU A 5 -9.17 -1.51 7.74
C LEU A 5 -7.84 -0.86 8.11
N ARG A 6 -6.74 -1.37 7.56
CA ARG A 6 -5.38 -1.00 7.97
C ARG A 6 -4.53 -0.59 6.79
N VAL A 7 -3.85 0.55 6.89
CA VAL A 7 -2.72 0.90 6.02
C VAL A 7 -1.46 0.36 6.66
N GLN A 8 -0.61 -0.34 5.91
CA GLN A 8 0.57 -0.98 6.49
C GLN A 8 1.71 -1.04 5.48
N ASN A 9 2.93 -0.82 5.97
CA ASN A 9 4.14 -0.75 5.16
C ASN A 9 4.06 0.31 4.05
N PHE A 10 3.18 1.31 4.22
CA PHE A 10 3.08 2.40 3.28
C PHE A 10 4.29 3.30 3.48
N THR A 11 4.87 3.80 2.39
CA THR A 11 6.11 4.58 2.47
C THR A 11 5.94 5.90 1.75
N VAL A 12 6.45 6.96 2.37
CA VAL A 12 6.50 8.31 1.80
C VAL A 12 7.87 8.95 2.08
N SER A 13 8.20 9.98 1.31
CA SER A 13 9.31 10.89 1.61
C SER A 13 9.04 11.75 2.85
N SER A 14 10.05 12.48 3.31
CA SER A 14 9.96 13.43 4.43
C SER A 14 8.94 14.55 4.19
N ASP A 15 8.62 14.85 2.93
CA ASP A 15 7.57 15.79 2.49
C ASP A 15 6.30 15.08 1.96
N GLY A 16 6.09 13.84 2.40
CA GLY A 16 4.82 13.11 2.29
C GLY A 16 4.52 12.51 0.91
N ILE A 17 5.47 12.46 -0.01
CA ILE A 17 5.27 11.96 -1.38
C ILE A 17 5.54 10.46 -1.45
N GLY A 18 4.59 9.69 -1.98
CA GLY A 18 4.70 8.23 -2.13
C GLY A 18 4.88 7.74 -3.57
N ALA A 19 4.57 8.59 -4.56
CA ALA A 19 4.74 8.29 -5.98
C ALA A 19 4.73 9.60 -6.79
N GLY A 20 5.28 9.59 -7.99
CA GLY A 20 5.15 10.66 -8.98
C GLY A 20 3.78 10.63 -9.67
N GLU A 21 3.42 11.73 -10.32
CA GLU A 21 2.18 11.85 -11.11
C GLU A 21 2.30 11.15 -12.48
N ASP A 22 3.53 10.96 -12.94
CA ASP A 22 3.94 10.53 -14.28
C ASP A 22 4.36 9.05 -14.34
N GLN A 23 3.71 8.21 -13.52
CA GLN A 23 3.95 6.78 -13.48
C GLN A 23 3.70 6.10 -14.85
N SER A 24 4.64 5.26 -15.27
CA SER A 24 4.62 4.52 -16.54
C SER A 24 5.03 3.06 -16.37
N LEU A 25 5.17 2.31 -17.47
CA LEU A 25 5.67 0.94 -17.44
C LEU A 25 7.14 0.90 -16.99
N GLU A 26 7.95 1.82 -17.52
CA GLU A 26 9.38 1.94 -17.26
C GLU A 26 9.67 2.62 -15.92
N ARG A 27 8.73 3.46 -15.45
CA ARG A 27 8.83 4.22 -14.20
C ARG A 27 7.57 3.99 -13.36
N PRO A 28 7.43 2.84 -12.67
CA PRO A 28 6.21 2.49 -11.93
C PRO A 28 5.88 3.48 -10.79
N PHE A 29 6.88 4.17 -10.26
CA PHE A 29 6.75 5.21 -9.24
C PHE A 29 6.85 6.64 -9.81
N GLY A 30 6.91 6.81 -11.13
CA GLY A 30 7.15 8.11 -11.77
C GLY A 30 8.64 8.44 -11.85
N HIS A 31 8.99 9.57 -12.49
CA HIS A 31 10.38 9.92 -12.74
C HIS A 31 11.11 10.47 -11.51
N ALA A 32 10.40 11.22 -10.67
CA ALA A 32 10.97 11.90 -9.51
C ALA A 32 11.14 11.02 -8.27
N VAL A 33 10.63 9.77 -8.30
CA VAL A 33 10.60 8.89 -7.13
C VAL A 33 11.41 7.63 -7.41
N ASP A 34 12.54 7.48 -6.71
CA ASP A 34 13.28 6.23 -6.70
C ASP A 34 12.66 5.25 -5.69
N PRO A 35 12.09 4.11 -6.14
CA PRO A 35 11.52 3.13 -5.22
C PRO A 35 12.58 2.51 -4.28
N ALA A 36 13.87 2.49 -4.65
CA ALA A 36 14.91 1.97 -3.76
C ALA A 36 15.13 2.88 -2.54
N GLU A 37 15.04 4.21 -2.71
CA GLU A 37 15.16 5.17 -1.60
C GLU A 37 13.95 5.15 -0.66
N LEU A 38 12.76 4.88 -1.20
CA LEU A 38 11.56 4.71 -0.37
C LEU A 38 11.55 3.34 0.29
N LEU A 39 11.58 2.25 -0.48
CA LEU A 39 11.31 0.90 0.02
C LEU A 39 12.56 0.17 0.54
N GLY A 40 13.74 0.79 0.47
CA GLY A 40 15.01 0.18 0.86
C GLY A 40 15.04 -0.33 2.31
N TRP A 41 14.35 0.35 3.23
CA TRP A 41 14.23 -0.07 4.63
C TRP A 41 13.64 -1.48 4.75
N ALA A 42 12.54 -1.76 4.04
CA ALA A 42 11.86 -3.05 4.05
C ALA A 42 12.63 -4.08 3.20
N GLY A 43 13.15 -3.64 2.03
CA GLY A 43 13.94 -4.47 1.11
C GLY A 43 15.27 -4.95 1.69
N ALA A 44 15.75 -4.37 2.80
CA ALA A 44 16.97 -4.79 3.51
C ALA A 44 16.74 -5.78 4.68
N THR A 45 15.48 -5.97 5.11
CA THR A 45 15.11 -6.83 6.27
C THR A 45 15.39 -8.31 6.02
N ALA A 46 14.88 -9.26 6.78
CA ALA A 46 14.96 -10.68 6.44
C ALA A 46 13.58 -11.24 6.00
N SER A 47 12.51 -10.53 6.32
CA SER A 47 11.11 -10.92 6.05
C SER A 47 10.46 -10.20 4.86
N TRP A 48 11.24 -9.55 3.98
CA TRP A 48 10.72 -8.96 2.74
C TRP A 48 10.12 -10.05 1.84
N PRO A 49 8.84 -9.91 1.41
CA PRO A 49 8.18 -10.95 0.62
C PRO A 49 8.91 -11.32 -0.68
N GLY A 50 9.60 -10.35 -1.30
CA GLY A 50 10.32 -10.57 -2.56
C GLY A 50 11.80 -10.98 -2.41
N ARG A 51 12.27 -11.36 -1.21
CA ARG A 51 13.69 -11.70 -1.01
C ARG A 51 14.01 -13.10 -1.52
N THR A 52 15.03 -13.19 -2.36
CA THR A 52 15.57 -14.46 -2.88
C THR A 52 16.87 -14.88 -2.19
N ASP A 53 17.63 -13.93 -1.67
CA ASP A 53 18.95 -14.18 -1.07
C ASP A 53 18.85 -14.55 0.41
N PRO A 54 19.74 -15.42 0.94
CA PRO A 54 19.81 -15.68 2.37
C PRO A 54 20.27 -14.45 3.15
N GLY A 55 19.78 -14.30 4.38
CA GLY A 55 20.20 -13.24 5.30
C GLY A 55 19.16 -12.14 5.47
N GLY A 56 19.63 -10.90 5.59
CA GLY A 56 18.78 -9.73 5.86
C GLY A 56 18.79 -9.28 7.31
N SER A 57 18.48 -8.00 7.54
CA SER A 57 18.47 -7.45 8.89
C SER A 57 17.28 -7.97 9.71
N ARG A 58 17.50 -8.13 11.02
CA ARG A 58 16.48 -8.45 12.02
C ARG A 58 16.40 -7.27 12.97
N GLY A 59 15.20 -6.78 13.28
CA GLY A 59 15.01 -5.58 14.09
C GLY A 59 13.63 -4.96 13.89
N LEU A 60 13.50 -3.67 14.19
CA LEU A 60 12.23 -2.95 14.07
C LEU A 60 11.67 -2.95 12.64
N ASP A 61 12.52 -2.68 11.65
CA ASP A 61 12.13 -2.73 10.23
C ASP A 61 11.61 -4.12 9.82
N ASP A 62 12.30 -5.18 10.27
CA ASP A 62 11.91 -6.56 10.01
C ASP A 62 10.61 -6.91 10.72
N TYR A 63 10.38 -6.36 11.92
CA TYR A 63 9.12 -6.50 12.65
C TYR A 63 7.94 -5.90 11.88
N PHE A 64 8.09 -4.71 11.29
CA PHE A 64 7.03 -4.16 10.45
C PHE A 64 6.90 -4.89 9.12
N THR A 65 8.02 -5.33 8.53
CA THR A 65 8.01 -6.02 7.24
C THR A 65 7.34 -7.38 7.33
N ARG A 66 7.61 -8.17 8.38
CA ARG A 66 6.94 -9.48 8.60
C ARG A 66 5.44 -9.34 8.87
N ASP A 67 5.02 -8.19 9.41
CA ASP A 67 3.62 -7.93 9.76
C ASP A 67 2.74 -7.74 8.52
N PHE A 68 3.36 -7.55 7.33
CA PHE A 68 2.69 -7.40 6.03
C PHE A 68 1.60 -8.44 5.77
N ALA A 69 1.84 -9.72 6.08
CA ALA A 69 0.86 -10.79 5.85
C ALA A 69 0.08 -11.18 7.12
N HIS A 70 0.38 -10.56 8.26
CA HIS A 70 -0.18 -10.97 9.54
C HIS A 70 -1.65 -10.56 9.63
N ASN A 71 -2.54 -11.56 9.80
CA ASN A 71 -3.98 -11.35 9.93
C ASN A 71 -4.63 -10.56 8.77
N ILE A 72 -4.06 -10.59 7.56
CA ILE A 72 -4.69 -9.99 6.37
C ILE A 72 -5.51 -11.03 5.63
N GLY A 73 -6.76 -10.71 5.32
CA GLY A 73 -7.68 -11.57 4.57
C GLY A 73 -8.00 -11.05 3.17
N ALA A 74 -7.86 -9.74 2.93
CA ALA A 74 -8.06 -9.12 1.63
C ALA A 74 -7.24 -7.83 1.51
N GLU A 75 -6.99 -7.38 0.29
CA GLU A 75 -6.35 -6.10 0.00
C GLU A 75 -7.21 -5.23 -0.91
N ILE A 76 -7.18 -3.92 -0.69
CA ILE A 76 -7.70 -2.90 -1.59
C ILE A 76 -6.53 -2.12 -2.17
N MET A 77 -6.55 -1.89 -3.48
CA MET A 77 -5.58 -1.01 -4.13
C MET A 77 -6.16 -0.19 -5.27
N GLY A 78 -5.57 0.96 -5.55
CA GLY A 78 -5.86 1.74 -6.74
C GLY A 78 -5.24 1.15 -7.99
N ARG A 79 -5.86 1.42 -9.15
CA ARG A 79 -5.37 0.98 -10.46
C ARG A 79 -3.92 1.34 -10.74
N ASN A 80 -3.46 2.52 -10.34
CA ASN A 80 -2.10 2.97 -10.60
C ASN A 80 -1.05 2.15 -9.84
N LYS A 81 -1.42 1.53 -8.71
CA LYS A 81 -0.59 0.53 -8.01
C LYS A 81 -0.58 -0.80 -8.78
N PHE A 82 -1.74 -1.20 -9.31
CA PHE A 82 -1.87 -2.46 -10.05
C PHE A 82 -1.14 -2.47 -11.41
N GLY A 83 -1.09 -1.34 -12.12
CA GLY A 83 -0.44 -1.31 -13.43
C GLY A 83 -0.20 0.06 -14.07
N PRO A 84 0.55 0.09 -15.18
CA PRO A 84 1.05 1.31 -15.81
C PRO A 84 0.06 1.94 -16.78
N ARG A 85 -0.98 1.21 -17.20
CA ARG A 85 -1.92 1.69 -18.22
C ARG A 85 -2.89 2.72 -17.63
N ARG A 86 -2.98 3.89 -18.27
CA ARG A 86 -3.93 4.97 -17.96
C ARG A 86 -5.09 4.94 -18.96
N GLY A 87 -6.33 5.19 -18.51
CA GLY A 87 -7.54 5.16 -19.34
C GLY A 87 -8.09 3.74 -19.64
N PRO A 88 -8.95 3.54 -20.66
CA PRO A 88 -9.52 2.23 -20.97
C PRO A 88 -8.48 1.12 -21.21
N TRP A 89 -8.79 -0.12 -20.84
CA TRP A 89 -7.95 -1.27 -21.16
C TRP A 89 -7.95 -1.52 -22.68
N LYS A 90 -6.77 -1.56 -23.31
CA LYS A 90 -6.65 -1.94 -24.73
C LYS A 90 -6.78 -3.46 -24.94
N ASP A 91 -6.34 -4.21 -23.94
CA ASP A 91 -6.34 -5.67 -23.85
C ASP A 91 -6.24 -6.06 -22.37
N HIS A 92 -6.27 -7.37 -22.08
CA HIS A 92 -6.15 -7.93 -20.73
C HIS A 92 -4.80 -8.64 -20.48
N GLU A 93 -3.77 -8.36 -21.28
CA GLU A 93 -2.48 -9.05 -21.17
C GLU A 93 -1.69 -8.65 -19.91
N TRP A 94 -1.88 -7.41 -19.43
CA TRP A 94 -1.24 -6.96 -18.19
C TRP A 94 -1.87 -7.65 -16.96
N ARG A 95 -1.08 -8.46 -16.25
CA ARG A 95 -1.52 -9.23 -15.07
C ARG A 95 -0.97 -8.71 -13.72
N GLY A 96 -0.24 -7.59 -13.72
CA GLY A 96 0.36 -6.98 -12.53
C GLY A 96 1.89 -6.99 -12.57
N TRP A 97 2.53 -6.38 -11.57
CA TRP A 97 4.00 -6.24 -11.49
C TRP A 97 4.73 -7.48 -10.97
N TRP A 98 3.99 -8.43 -10.38
CA TRP A 98 4.54 -9.42 -9.46
C TRP A 98 4.72 -10.82 -10.05
N GLY A 99 4.80 -10.93 -11.38
CA GLY A 99 4.94 -12.23 -12.05
C GLY A 99 3.75 -13.16 -11.80
N ASP A 100 4.00 -14.47 -11.77
CA ASP A 100 2.96 -15.49 -11.58
C ASP A 100 2.60 -15.73 -10.10
N GLU A 101 3.37 -15.19 -9.16
CA GLU A 101 3.15 -15.34 -7.71
C GLU A 101 3.19 -13.97 -7.00
N PRO A 102 2.06 -13.24 -7.00
CA PRO A 102 1.95 -11.98 -6.28
C PRO A 102 2.09 -12.17 -4.77
N PRO A 103 2.67 -11.20 -4.04
CA PRO A 103 2.97 -11.34 -2.60
C PRO A 103 1.74 -11.25 -1.70
N PHE A 104 0.53 -11.13 -2.27
CA PHE A 104 -0.67 -10.77 -1.52
C PHE A 104 -1.36 -11.97 -0.88
N HIS A 105 -1.34 -13.12 -1.56
CA HIS A 105 -1.91 -14.38 -1.08
C HIS A 105 -3.36 -14.28 -0.58
N THR A 106 -4.12 -13.33 -1.14
CA THR A 106 -5.48 -12.94 -0.73
C THR A 106 -6.28 -12.40 -1.92
N PRO A 107 -7.62 -12.27 -1.82
CA PRO A 107 -8.41 -11.47 -2.74
C PRO A 107 -7.97 -10.00 -2.73
N VAL A 108 -7.76 -9.43 -3.92
CA VAL A 108 -7.31 -8.04 -4.13
C VAL A 108 -8.35 -7.26 -4.93
N PHE A 109 -8.88 -6.19 -4.34
CA PHE A 109 -9.84 -5.30 -4.96
C PHE A 109 -9.12 -4.09 -5.57
N VAL A 110 -8.95 -4.14 -6.88
CA VAL A 110 -8.36 -3.06 -7.69
C VAL A 110 -9.46 -2.06 -8.04
N MET A 111 -9.42 -0.88 -7.42
CA MET A 111 -10.34 0.22 -7.71
C MET A 111 -10.00 0.90 -9.04
N THR A 112 -10.99 0.95 -9.93
CA THR A 112 -10.85 1.49 -11.29
C THR A 112 -12.23 1.81 -11.89
N HIS A 113 -12.33 2.92 -12.62
CA HIS A 113 -13.52 3.22 -13.46
C HIS A 113 -13.60 2.37 -14.73
N HIS A 114 -12.56 1.59 -15.03
CA HIS A 114 -12.52 0.68 -16.16
C HIS A 114 -12.48 -0.75 -15.62
N LYS A 115 -13.66 -1.37 -15.46
CA LYS A 115 -13.75 -2.77 -15.03
C LYS A 115 -13.16 -3.70 -16.09
N ARG A 116 -12.65 -4.84 -15.64
CA ARG A 116 -12.25 -5.96 -16.49
C ARG A 116 -12.50 -7.28 -15.74
N PRO A 117 -12.54 -8.43 -16.43
CA PRO A 117 -12.73 -9.72 -15.76
C PRO A 117 -11.67 -9.96 -14.69
N SER A 118 -12.09 -10.59 -13.59
CA SER A 118 -11.18 -11.09 -12.58
C SER A 118 -10.28 -12.19 -13.13
N PHE A 119 -9.09 -12.32 -12.54
CA PHE A 119 -8.18 -13.42 -12.80
C PHE A 119 -7.38 -13.73 -11.55
N THR A 120 -6.81 -14.94 -11.53
CA THR A 120 -6.06 -15.49 -10.40
C THR A 120 -4.62 -15.78 -10.84
N LEU A 121 -3.67 -15.45 -9.97
CA LEU A 121 -2.25 -15.79 -10.06
C LEU A 121 -1.83 -16.41 -8.72
N SER A 122 -1.35 -17.64 -8.74
CA SER A 122 -1.19 -18.45 -7.53
C SER A 122 -2.48 -18.46 -6.69
N ASP A 123 -2.43 -18.01 -5.45
CA ASP A 123 -3.53 -17.86 -4.49
C ASP A 123 -4.10 -16.42 -4.42
N THR A 124 -3.58 -15.50 -5.24
CA THR A 124 -4.06 -14.12 -5.32
C THR A 124 -5.09 -14.00 -6.44
N THR A 125 -6.29 -13.49 -6.11
CA THR A 125 -7.32 -13.16 -7.12
C THR A 125 -7.53 -11.66 -7.19
N PHE A 126 -7.40 -11.08 -8.38
CA PHE A 126 -7.65 -9.65 -8.61
C PHE A 126 -9.09 -9.41 -9.07
N HIS A 127 -9.81 -8.55 -8.37
CA HIS A 127 -11.15 -8.06 -8.68
C HIS A 127 -11.09 -6.61 -9.10
N PHE A 128 -11.66 -6.26 -10.26
CA PHE A 128 -11.64 -4.89 -10.79
C PHE A 128 -12.98 -4.22 -10.53
N VAL A 129 -13.01 -3.38 -9.51
CA VAL A 129 -14.23 -2.79 -8.96
C VAL A 129 -14.29 -1.29 -9.23
N ASP A 130 -15.51 -0.81 -9.45
CA ASP A 130 -15.85 0.60 -9.58
C ASP A 130 -16.95 0.86 -8.58
N GLY A 131 -16.68 1.73 -7.61
CA GLY A 131 -17.52 1.98 -6.46
C GLY A 131 -16.83 2.94 -5.50
N ASP A 132 -17.62 3.53 -4.60
CA ASP A 132 -17.07 4.37 -3.54
C ASP A 132 -16.27 3.55 -2.51
N PRO A 133 -15.41 4.20 -1.70
CA PRO A 133 -14.58 3.53 -0.70
C PRO A 133 -15.34 2.61 0.26
N ALA A 134 -16.54 3.00 0.70
CA ALA A 134 -17.31 2.23 1.67
C ALA A 134 -17.86 0.94 1.04
N ALA A 135 -18.43 1.03 -0.16
CA ALA A 135 -18.94 -0.12 -0.88
C ALA A 135 -17.84 -1.13 -1.28
N VAL A 136 -16.63 -0.64 -1.60
CA VAL A 136 -15.48 -1.51 -1.87
C VAL A 136 -14.95 -2.14 -0.58
N LEU A 137 -14.93 -1.40 0.53
CA LEU A 137 -14.53 -1.92 1.83
C LEU A 137 -15.41 -3.08 2.28
N GLU A 138 -16.73 -2.96 2.17
CA GLU A 138 -17.64 -4.02 2.60
C GLU A 138 -17.45 -5.31 1.78
N GLN A 139 -17.24 -5.21 0.46
CA GLN A 139 -16.88 -6.37 -0.38
C GLN A 139 -15.56 -7.02 0.07
N ALA A 140 -14.55 -6.20 0.37
CA ALA A 140 -13.26 -6.70 0.85
C ALA A 140 -13.36 -7.35 2.23
N ARG A 141 -14.21 -6.82 3.10
CA ARG A 141 -14.47 -7.36 4.45
C ARG A 141 -15.08 -8.75 4.40
N GLU A 142 -16.12 -8.92 3.58
CA GLU A 142 -16.74 -10.23 3.32
C GLU A 142 -15.70 -11.23 2.80
N ALA A 143 -14.90 -10.84 1.81
CA ALA A 143 -13.87 -11.69 1.22
C ALA A 143 -12.73 -12.04 2.18
N ALA A 144 -12.46 -11.20 3.17
CA ALA A 144 -11.40 -11.39 4.16
C ALA A 144 -11.76 -12.36 5.29
N GLN A 145 -12.98 -12.90 5.33
CA GLN A 145 -13.38 -14.02 6.21
C GLN A 145 -13.04 -13.80 7.69
N GLY A 146 -13.26 -12.58 8.19
CA GLY A 146 -13.02 -12.21 9.58
C GLY A 146 -11.58 -11.81 9.94
N LYS A 147 -10.63 -11.85 8.99
CA LYS A 147 -9.29 -11.25 9.10
C LYS A 147 -9.30 -9.79 8.65
N ASP A 148 -8.30 -9.00 8.97
CA ASP A 148 -8.25 -7.57 8.60
C ASP A 148 -8.17 -7.35 7.07
N VAL A 149 -8.60 -6.16 6.62
CA VAL A 149 -8.44 -5.70 5.24
C VAL A 149 -7.27 -4.73 5.17
N ARG A 150 -6.32 -4.99 4.26
CA ARG A 150 -5.23 -4.06 3.98
C ARG A 150 -5.64 -3.04 2.94
N LEU A 151 -5.47 -1.76 3.25
CA LEU A 151 -5.49 -0.69 2.26
C LEU A 151 -4.08 -0.47 1.73
N GLY A 152 -3.78 -1.14 0.62
CA GLY A 152 -2.43 -1.17 0.04
C GLY A 152 -2.03 0.11 -0.72
N GLY A 153 -2.96 1.04 -0.95
CA GLY A 153 -2.75 2.27 -1.71
C GLY A 153 -2.90 2.10 -3.23
N GLY A 154 -2.37 2.95 -4.10
CA GLY A 154 -1.40 4.01 -3.84
C GLY A 154 -1.97 5.24 -3.13
N VAL A 155 -1.19 6.33 -3.17
CA VAL A 155 -1.43 7.56 -2.39
C VAL A 155 -2.88 8.07 -2.49
N THR A 156 -3.40 8.22 -3.71
CA THR A 156 -4.77 8.70 -3.94
C THR A 156 -5.82 7.81 -3.28
N THR A 157 -5.69 6.49 -3.41
CA THR A 157 -6.63 5.53 -2.79
C THR A 157 -6.52 5.57 -1.26
N VAL A 158 -5.33 5.73 -0.68
CA VAL A 158 -5.22 5.92 0.78
C VAL A 158 -5.96 7.18 1.22
N ARG A 159 -5.79 8.29 0.49
CA ARG A 159 -6.47 9.56 0.79
C ARG A 159 -7.98 9.46 0.68
N GLU A 160 -8.51 8.82 -0.36
CA GLU A 160 -9.96 8.64 -0.52
C GLU A 160 -10.61 7.92 0.69
N PHE A 161 -9.95 6.90 1.25
CA PHE A 161 -10.45 6.20 2.43
C PHE A 161 -10.23 6.97 3.73
N LEU A 162 -9.16 7.77 3.82
CA LEU A 162 -8.95 8.69 4.93
C LEU A 162 -10.03 9.78 4.95
N ASP A 163 -10.34 10.37 3.81
CA ASP A 163 -11.35 11.42 3.66
C ASP A 163 -12.76 10.87 3.95
N ALA A 164 -13.02 9.61 3.58
CA ALA A 164 -14.24 8.89 3.93
C ALA A 164 -14.31 8.45 5.41
N GLY A 165 -13.25 8.67 6.21
CA GLY A 165 -13.22 8.28 7.62
C GLY A 165 -13.32 6.77 7.84
N LEU A 166 -12.75 5.95 6.95
CA LEU A 166 -12.86 4.49 7.00
C LEU A 166 -11.64 3.80 7.61
N VAL A 167 -10.48 4.45 7.62
CA VAL A 167 -9.23 3.85 8.09
C VAL A 167 -9.21 3.75 9.61
N ASP A 168 -8.89 2.57 10.14
CA ASP A 168 -8.82 2.31 11.59
C ASP A 168 -7.40 2.49 12.13
N THR A 169 -6.39 1.98 11.41
CA THR A 169 -4.97 2.07 11.78
C THR A 169 -4.08 2.31 10.56
N MET A 170 -2.96 3.00 10.75
CA MET A 170 -1.95 3.18 9.70
C MET A 170 -0.54 3.00 10.23
N HIS A 171 0.27 2.27 9.49
CA HIS A 171 1.73 2.32 9.58
C HIS A 171 2.29 2.95 8.30
N VAL A 172 2.96 4.08 8.47
CA VAL A 172 3.66 4.80 7.39
C VAL A 172 5.13 4.95 7.74
N ALA A 173 6.01 4.39 6.91
CA ALA A 173 7.45 4.60 7.00
C ALA A 173 7.83 5.88 6.23
N VAL A 174 8.47 6.82 6.93
CA VAL A 174 8.91 8.10 6.36
C VAL A 174 10.41 8.00 6.06
N SER A 175 10.74 8.02 4.77
CA SER A 175 12.12 8.06 4.29
C SER A 175 12.70 9.47 4.42
N PRO A 176 13.98 9.65 4.80
CA PRO A 176 14.58 10.97 5.04
C PRO A 176 14.84 11.78 3.76
N VAL A 177 14.48 11.26 2.58
CA VAL A 177 14.55 11.97 1.30
C VAL A 177 13.46 13.04 1.19
N LYS A 178 13.74 14.13 0.48
CA LYS A 178 12.75 15.16 0.11
C LYS A 178 12.60 15.19 -1.40
N LEU A 179 11.38 14.98 -1.91
CA LEU A 179 11.11 14.79 -3.34
C LEU A 179 10.58 16.06 -4.02
N GLY A 180 9.94 16.97 -3.26
CA GLY A 180 9.42 18.25 -3.72
C GLY A 180 8.07 18.15 -4.44
N THR A 181 7.97 17.27 -5.45
CA THR A 181 6.79 17.12 -6.30
C THR A 181 6.35 15.66 -6.43
N GLY A 182 5.03 15.44 -6.44
CA GLY A 182 4.44 14.11 -6.64
C GLY A 182 3.11 13.97 -5.91
N LEU A 183 2.56 12.76 -5.98
CA LEU A 183 1.37 12.37 -5.24
C LEU A 183 1.69 12.29 -3.75
N ARG A 184 1.08 13.20 -2.99
CA ARG A 184 1.35 13.41 -1.57
C ARG A 184 0.25 12.85 -0.69
N LEU A 185 0.62 12.06 0.31
CA LEU A 185 -0.29 11.55 1.35
C LEU A 185 -0.75 12.67 2.28
N TRP A 186 0.20 13.50 2.75
CA TRP A 186 0.00 14.65 3.64
C TRP A 186 1.11 15.68 3.40
N ASP A 187 0.90 16.96 3.74
CA ASP A 187 1.98 17.94 3.89
C ASP A 187 2.70 17.76 5.24
N SER A 188 1.95 17.37 6.29
CA SER A 188 2.46 16.96 7.59
C SER A 188 1.57 15.87 8.21
N PRO A 189 2.15 14.89 8.94
CA PRO A 189 1.36 13.93 9.72
C PRO A 189 0.42 14.59 10.75
N ASP A 190 0.69 15.84 11.15
CA ASP A 190 -0.12 16.60 12.09
C ASP A 190 -1.57 16.80 11.61
N GLU A 191 -1.80 16.77 10.30
CA GLU A 191 -3.12 16.88 9.67
C GLU A 191 -4.09 15.75 10.09
N LEU A 192 -3.57 14.66 10.64
CA LEU A 192 -4.36 13.50 11.06
C LEU A 192 -4.61 13.46 12.58
N LEU A 193 -4.01 14.37 13.35
CA LEU A 193 -4.03 14.32 14.81
C LEU A 193 -5.35 14.74 15.44
N ASP A 194 -6.31 15.25 14.66
CA ASP A 194 -7.68 15.47 15.12
C ASP A 194 -8.41 14.13 15.32
N ARG A 195 -8.19 13.18 14.41
CA ARG A 195 -8.88 11.86 14.33
C ARG A 195 -8.07 10.68 14.85
N PHE A 196 -6.74 10.78 14.88
CA PHE A 196 -5.85 9.69 15.24
C PHE A 196 -4.94 10.07 16.41
N HIS A 197 -4.59 9.06 17.21
CA HIS A 197 -3.36 9.08 17.98
C HIS A 197 -2.18 8.79 17.05
N LEU A 198 -0.99 9.30 17.40
CA LEU A 198 0.24 9.10 16.65
C LEU A 198 1.37 8.72 17.60
N GLU A 199 2.07 7.64 17.27
CA GLU A 199 3.38 7.31 17.82
C GLU A 199 4.44 7.35 16.71
N VAL A 200 5.60 7.93 17.01
CA VAL A 200 6.69 8.13 16.07
C VAL A 200 7.92 7.38 16.58
N VAL A 201 8.40 6.40 15.81
CA VAL A 201 9.49 5.52 16.20
C VAL A 201 10.62 5.57 15.17
N PRO A 202 11.76 6.22 15.48
CA PRO A 202 12.93 6.20 14.61
C PRO A 202 13.53 4.79 14.51
N SER A 203 13.98 4.42 13.32
CA SER A 203 14.72 3.17 13.08
C SER A 203 16.19 3.42 12.76
N ALA A 204 17.02 2.41 13.03
CA ALA A 204 18.46 2.44 12.72
C ALA A 204 18.76 2.50 11.21
N SER A 205 17.79 2.18 10.34
CA SER A 205 17.91 2.34 8.89
C SER A 205 17.77 3.78 8.41
N GLY A 206 17.40 4.71 9.31
CA GLY A 206 17.20 6.12 9.00
C GLY A 206 15.76 6.48 8.61
N VAL A 207 14.86 5.50 8.45
CA VAL A 207 13.42 5.78 8.33
C VAL A 207 12.80 6.04 9.71
N THR A 208 11.71 6.79 9.70
CA THR A 208 10.87 7.00 10.89
C THR A 208 9.52 6.33 10.69
N HIS A 209 9.12 5.45 11.60
CA HIS A 209 7.82 4.78 11.55
C HIS A 209 6.77 5.63 12.25
N HIS A 210 5.74 6.04 11.51
CA HIS A 210 4.57 6.72 12.02
C HIS A 210 3.45 5.69 12.19
N LEU A 211 2.98 5.52 13.42
CA LEU A 211 1.93 4.59 13.81
C LEU A 211 0.70 5.38 14.24
N PHE A 212 -0.37 5.27 13.46
CA PHE A 212 -1.65 5.91 13.73
C PHE A 212 -2.71 4.89 14.14
N TRP A 213 -3.52 5.23 15.14
CA TRP A 213 -4.74 4.50 15.48
C TRP A 213 -5.86 5.48 15.85
N ARG A 214 -7.08 5.14 15.45
CA ARG A 214 -8.25 5.99 15.65
C ARG A 214 -8.48 6.29 17.14
N LYS A 215 -8.88 7.53 17.44
CA LYS A 215 -9.29 7.98 18.78
C LYS A 215 -10.65 7.44 19.19
#